data_AF-A0A2A2RX92-F1
#
_entry.id   AF-A0A2A2RX92-F1
#
_cell.length_a   1.000
_cell.length_b   1.000
_cell.length_c   1.000
_cell.angle_alpha   90.00
_cell.angle_beta   90.00
_cell.angle_gamma   90.00
#
_symmetry.space_group_name_H-M   'P 1'
#
loop_
_entity.id
_entity.type
_entity.pdbx_description
1 polymer ?
#
loop_
_entity_poly.entity_id
_entity_poly.type
_entity_poly.pdbx_seq_one_letter_code
_entity_poly.pdbx_strand_id
1 'polypeptide(L)'
;MKSFKLDWLILPLIGVAVVLLLWQISSKTWAKELPTPHKTWEASKDYVLKPFEKRGEMDQGILRFTWYSLILVAKGYAIALIVGTPIGFCLGLSKAFTKTFDPLIQILRPVSPLAWLPLGLVLFLGAGKQASELGALFTIAICAMWPTVLNT
;
A
#
# COMPACT_ATOMS: atom_id res chain seq x y z
N MET A 1 -15.54 41.02 -0.03
CA MET A 1 -15.85 39.66 -0.51
C MET A 1 -14.95 39.34 -1.69
N LYS A 2 -14.03 38.36 -1.56
CA LYS A 2 -13.16 37.94 -2.68
C LYS A 2 -14.06 37.36 -3.79
N SER A 3 -14.00 37.91 -5.01
CA SER A 3 -14.74 37.33 -6.14
C SER A 3 -14.20 35.93 -6.39
N PHE A 4 -15.08 34.94 -6.34
CA PHE A 4 -14.74 33.56 -6.68
C PHE A 4 -14.24 33.56 -8.13
N LYS A 5 -12.95 33.23 -8.34
CA LYS A 5 -12.37 33.20 -9.69
C LYS A 5 -12.93 31.98 -10.39
N LEU A 6 -13.93 32.20 -11.24
CA LEU A 6 -14.64 31.17 -12.00
C LEU A 6 -13.68 30.25 -12.79
N ASP A 7 -12.56 30.79 -13.23
CA ASP A 7 -11.47 30.08 -13.91
C ASP A 7 -10.91 28.89 -13.11
N TRP A 8 -10.91 28.98 -11.77
CA TRP A 8 -10.39 27.91 -10.90
C TRP A 8 -11.28 26.67 -10.87
N LEU A 9 -12.56 26.81 -11.25
CA LEU A 9 -13.50 25.70 -11.35
C LEU A 9 -13.64 25.20 -12.80
N ILE A 10 -13.67 26.13 -13.75
CA ILE A 10 -13.86 25.81 -15.17
C ILE A 10 -12.65 25.10 -15.76
N LEU A 11 -11.43 25.55 -15.50
CA LEU A 11 -10.22 24.96 -16.09
C LEU A 11 -10.02 23.49 -15.69
N PRO A 12 -10.20 23.07 -14.42
CA PRO A 12 -10.16 21.66 -14.05
C PRO A 12 -11.27 20.83 -14.68
N LEU A 13 -12.50 21.36 -14.76
CA LEU A 13 -13.63 20.65 -15.38
C LEU A 13 -13.37 20.38 -16.87
N ILE A 14 -12.82 21.36 -17.59
CA ILE A 14 -12.40 21.18 -18.98
C ILE A 14 -11.32 20.10 -19.06
N GLY A 15 -10.31 20.14 -18.17
CA GLY A 15 -9.26 19.13 -18.11
C GLY A 15 -9.82 17.71 -17.95
N VAL A 16 -10.73 17.51 -16.99
CA VAL A 16 -11.41 16.22 -16.77
C VAL A 16 -12.21 15.81 -18.00
N ALA A 17 -12.97 16.72 -18.61
CA ALA A 17 -13.75 16.43 -19.81
C ALA A 17 -12.87 16.00 -20.99
N VAL A 18 -11.75 16.69 -21.22
CA VAL A 18 -10.77 16.34 -22.26
C VAL A 18 -10.21 14.94 -22.03
N VAL A 19 -9.82 14.61 -20.79
CA VAL A 19 -9.31 13.28 -20.44
C VAL A 19 -10.37 12.20 -20.68
N LEU A 20 -11.62 12.43 -20.26
CA LEU A 20 -12.72 11.48 -20.47
C LEU A 20 -13.02 11.27 -21.96
N LEU A 21 -12.96 12.33 -22.76
CA LEU A 21 -13.14 12.24 -24.22
C LEU A 21 -12.01 11.47 -24.88
N LEU A 22 -10.75 11.76 -24.52
CA LEU A 22 -9.59 11.04 -25.05
C LEU A 22 -9.64 9.56 -24.66
N TRP A 23 -10.04 9.24 -23.42
CA TRP A 23 -10.22 7.86 -22.98
C TRP A 23 -11.34 7.18 -23.77
N GLN A 24 -12.51 7.82 -23.90
CA GLN A 24 -13.64 7.30 -24.66
C GLN A 24 -13.29 7.03 -26.14
N ILE A 25 -12.54 7.94 -26.78
CA ILE A 25 -12.07 7.77 -28.17
C ILE A 25 -11.09 6.60 -28.23
N SER A 26 -10.07 6.60 -27.37
CA SER A 26 -9.02 5.57 -27.34
C SER A 26 -9.57 4.16 -27.15
N SER A 27 -10.55 4.00 -26.23
CA SER A 27 -11.25 2.74 -25.99
C SER A 27 -12.02 2.23 -27.21
N LYS A 28 -12.47 3.12 -28.09
CA LYS A 28 -13.26 2.75 -29.27
C LYS A 28 -12.42 2.53 -30.52
N THR A 29 -11.30 3.24 -30.66
CA THR A 29 -10.46 3.22 -31.87
C THR A 29 -9.46 2.08 -31.84
N TRP A 30 -8.46 2.16 -30.95
CA TRP A 30 -7.28 1.29 -30.97
C TRP A 30 -7.14 0.40 -29.73
N ALA A 31 -7.74 0.77 -28.60
CA ALA A 31 -7.67 0.00 -27.35
C ALA A 31 -9.03 -0.66 -27.04
N LYS A 32 -9.50 -1.56 -27.92
CA LYS A 32 -10.82 -2.20 -27.78
C LYS A 32 -11.00 -3.02 -26.50
N GLU A 33 -9.90 -3.52 -25.93
CA GLU A 33 -9.86 -4.22 -24.63
C GLU A 33 -10.02 -3.26 -23.44
N LEU A 34 -9.81 -1.95 -23.64
CA LEU A 34 -9.93 -0.95 -22.57
C LEU A 34 -11.41 -0.59 -22.38
N PRO A 35 -12.01 -0.87 -21.21
CA PRO A 35 -13.41 -0.52 -20.96
C PRO A 35 -13.60 1.01 -21.05
N THR A 36 -14.73 1.42 -21.62
CA THR A 36 -15.14 2.82 -21.67
C THR A 36 -15.39 3.37 -20.26
N PRO A 37 -15.22 4.68 -20.03
CA PRO A 37 -15.53 5.33 -18.75
C PRO A 37 -16.88 4.91 -18.14
N HIS A 38 -17.93 4.79 -18.96
CA HIS A 38 -19.26 4.36 -18.50
C HIS A 38 -19.27 2.91 -17.98
N LYS A 39 -18.73 1.97 -18.76
CA LYS A 39 -18.60 0.56 -18.34
C LYS A 39 -17.74 0.41 -17.08
N THR A 40 -16.67 1.19 -16.98
CA THR A 40 -15.83 1.23 -15.77
C THR A 40 -16.61 1.75 -14.57
N TRP A 41 -17.43 2.79 -14.74
CA TRP A 41 -18.32 3.28 -13.69
C TRP A 41 -19.36 2.23 -13.29
N GLU A 42 -19.99 1.55 -14.24
CA GLU A 42 -20.97 0.50 -13.93
C GLU A 42 -20.37 -0.68 -13.18
N ALA A 43 -19.13 -1.08 -13.48
CA ALA A 43 -18.44 -2.13 -12.74
C ALA A 43 -17.97 -1.66 -11.35
N SER A 44 -17.49 -0.42 -11.23
CA SER A 44 -16.94 0.11 -9.99
C SER A 44 -17.99 0.64 -9.00
N LYS A 45 -19.17 1.06 -9.48
CA LYS A 45 -20.20 1.71 -8.66
C LYS A 45 -20.60 0.86 -7.46
N ASP A 46 -20.70 -0.46 -7.61
CA ASP A 46 -21.15 -1.29 -6.50
C ASP A 46 -20.11 -1.36 -5.38
N TYR A 47 -18.80 -1.32 -5.71
CA TYR A 47 -17.73 -1.28 -4.72
C TYR A 47 -17.72 0.02 -3.91
N VAL A 48 -18.14 1.12 -4.53
CA VAL A 48 -18.17 2.47 -3.94
C VAL A 48 -19.47 2.73 -3.19
N LEU A 49 -20.62 2.42 -3.81
CA LEU A 49 -21.96 2.69 -3.28
C LEU A 49 -22.37 1.71 -2.18
N LYS A 50 -21.82 0.49 -2.18
CA LYS A 50 -22.07 -0.52 -1.15
C LYS A 50 -20.76 -0.87 -0.43
N PRO A 51 -20.17 0.09 0.29
CA PRO A 51 -18.77 0.00 0.71
C PRO A 51 -18.51 -1.07 1.78
N PHE A 52 -19.54 -1.57 2.46
CA PHE A 52 -19.44 -2.58 3.52
C PHE A 52 -19.96 -3.98 3.12
N GLU A 53 -20.49 -4.17 1.91
CA GLU A 53 -21.04 -5.47 1.51
C GLU A 53 -19.92 -6.52 1.28
N LYS A 54 -20.17 -7.78 1.68
CA LYS A 54 -19.37 -8.96 1.25
C LYS A 54 -20.18 -9.64 0.17
N ARG A 55 -19.65 -9.75 -1.04
CA ARG A 55 -20.27 -10.54 -2.11
C ARG A 55 -19.47 -11.82 -2.36
N GLY A 56 -18.15 -11.74 -2.22
CA GLY A 56 -17.24 -12.89 -2.23
C GLY A 56 -15.93 -12.61 -1.50
N GLU A 57 -14.96 -13.52 -1.62
CA GLU A 57 -13.62 -13.32 -1.05
C GLU A 57 -12.85 -12.21 -1.79
N MET A 58 -12.90 -12.22 -3.12
CA MET A 58 -12.26 -11.21 -3.99
C MET A 58 -13.21 -10.08 -4.41
N ASP A 59 -14.47 -10.12 -3.95
CA ASP A 59 -15.50 -9.13 -4.30
C ASP A 59 -16.15 -8.55 -3.05
N GLN A 60 -15.60 -7.44 -2.57
CA GLN A 60 -16.04 -6.77 -1.35
C GLN A 60 -16.06 -5.26 -1.57
N GLY A 61 -16.91 -4.56 -0.83
CA GLY A 61 -16.92 -3.10 -0.84
C GLY A 61 -15.57 -2.49 -0.44
N ILE A 62 -15.30 -1.29 -0.94
CA ILE A 62 -13.98 -0.64 -0.81
C ILE A 62 -13.54 -0.43 0.65
N LEU A 63 -14.49 -0.16 1.56
CA LEU A 63 -14.17 0.06 2.97
C LEU A 63 -13.76 -1.22 3.68
N ARG A 64 -14.26 -2.39 3.25
CA ARG A 64 -13.79 -3.68 3.79
C ARG A 64 -12.35 -3.97 3.41
N PHE A 65 -11.99 -3.82 2.14
CA PHE A 65 -10.59 -3.99 1.72
C PHE A 65 -9.66 -2.99 2.40
N THR A 66 -10.10 -1.74 2.51
CA THR A 66 -9.35 -0.70 3.24
C THR A 66 -9.15 -1.08 4.70
N TRP A 67 -10.21 -1.56 5.36
CA TRP A 67 -10.15 -2.01 6.75
C TRP A 67 -9.20 -3.19 6.96
N TYR A 68 -9.26 -4.22 6.10
CA TYR A 68 -8.35 -5.35 6.16
C TYR A 68 -6.90 -4.93 5.94
N SER A 69 -6.65 -4.04 4.97
CA SER A 69 -5.32 -3.48 4.73
C SER A 69 -4.79 -2.70 5.94
N LEU A 70 -5.63 -1.86 6.56
CA LEU A 70 -5.27 -1.10 7.76
C LEU A 70 -4.93 -2.01 8.94
N ILE A 71 -5.72 -3.06 9.18
CA ILE A 71 -5.42 -4.04 10.23
C ILE A 71 -4.08 -4.72 9.96
N LEU A 72 -3.84 -5.15 8.73
CA LEU A 72 -2.60 -5.83 8.36
C LEU A 72 -1.38 -4.93 8.58
N VAL A 73 -1.47 -3.67 8.15
CA VAL A 73 -0.43 -2.65 8.37
C VAL A 73 -0.22 -2.38 9.85
N ALA A 74 -1.29 -2.22 10.62
CA ALA A 74 -1.22 -1.98 12.06
C ALA A 74 -0.54 -3.16 12.79
N LYS A 75 -0.89 -4.41 12.43
CA LYS A 75 -0.27 -5.61 13.00
C LYS A 75 1.22 -5.71 12.66
N GLY A 76 1.59 -5.54 11.39
CA GLY A 76 2.98 -5.58 10.95
C GLY A 76 3.81 -4.47 11.61
N TYR A 77 3.25 -3.27 11.71
CA TYR A 77 3.90 -2.15 12.39
C TYR A 77 4.06 -2.38 13.90
N ALA A 78 3.05 -2.95 14.57
CA ALA A 78 3.15 -3.29 15.99
C ALA A 78 4.29 -4.28 16.27
N ILE A 79 4.49 -5.27 15.39
CA ILE A 79 5.62 -6.21 15.48
C ILE A 79 6.95 -5.46 15.31
N ALA A 80 7.02 -4.56 14.33
CA ALA A 80 8.19 -3.72 14.11
C ALA A 80 8.52 -2.83 15.33
N LEU A 81 7.52 -2.31 16.04
CA LEU A 81 7.72 -1.56 17.27
C LEU A 81 8.27 -2.45 18.39
N ILE A 82 7.65 -3.62 18.60
CA ILE A 82 8.06 -4.55 19.67
C ILE A 82 9.50 -5.03 19.49
N VAL A 83 9.93 -5.27 18.25
CA VAL A 83 11.29 -5.76 17.95
C VAL A 83 12.28 -4.62 17.69
N GLY A 84 11.87 -3.59 16.96
CA GLY A 84 12.72 -2.49 16.53
C GLY A 84 13.06 -1.52 17.65
N THR A 85 12.13 -1.22 18.56
CA THR A 85 12.37 -0.27 19.66
C THR A 85 13.49 -0.78 20.60
N PRO A 86 13.48 -2.05 21.08
CA PRO A 86 14.58 -2.56 21.89
C PRO A 86 15.92 -2.57 21.15
N ILE A 87 15.93 -2.92 19.86
CA ILE A 87 17.16 -2.92 19.06
C ILE A 87 17.71 -1.51 18.89
N GLY A 88 16.87 -0.53 18.57
CA GLY A 88 17.23 0.88 18.46
C GLY A 88 17.83 1.41 19.76
N PHE A 89 17.18 1.11 20.89
CA PHE A 89 17.67 1.50 22.21
C PHE A 89 19.04 0.88 22.53
N CYS A 90 19.24 -0.41 22.24
CA CYS A 90 20.55 -1.08 22.42
C CYS A 90 21.66 -0.47 21.55
N LEU A 91 21.34 -0.07 20.31
CA LEU A 91 22.29 0.61 19.42
C LEU A 91 22.63 2.01 19.98
N GLY A 92 21.62 2.77 20.42
CA GLY A 92 21.81 4.10 21.02
C GLY A 92 22.65 4.10 22.29
N LEU A 93 22.50 3.08 23.15
CA LEU A 93 23.22 2.99 24.43
C LEU A 93 24.66 2.49 24.29
N SER A 94 24.97 1.61 23.33
CA SER A 94 26.26 0.93 23.26
C SER A 94 27.01 1.19 21.95
N LYS A 95 28.15 1.87 22.05
CA LYS A 95 29.08 2.07 20.92
C LYS A 95 29.64 0.74 20.38
N ALA A 96 29.80 -0.27 21.24
CA ALA A 96 30.26 -1.59 20.84
C ALA A 96 29.19 -2.33 20.03
N PHE A 97 27.94 -2.30 20.51
CA PHE A 97 26.81 -2.93 19.81
C PHE A 97 26.59 -2.28 18.44
N THR A 98 26.62 -0.95 18.37
CA THR A 98 26.55 -0.21 17.10
C THR A 98 27.64 -0.66 16.12
N LYS A 99 28.91 -0.68 16.53
CA LYS A 99 30.00 -1.09 15.62
C LYS A 99 29.86 -2.52 15.07
N THR A 100 29.29 -3.43 15.86
CA THR A 100 29.07 -4.83 15.43
C THR A 100 27.95 -4.93 14.40
N PHE A 101 26.86 -4.19 14.58
CA PHE A 101 25.67 -4.27 13.73
C PHE A 101 25.66 -3.26 12.57
N ASP A 102 26.52 -2.24 12.61
CA ASP A 102 26.62 -1.20 11.57
C ASP A 102 26.79 -1.77 10.14
N PRO A 103 27.67 -2.77 9.88
CA PRO A 103 27.77 -3.37 8.55
C PRO A 103 26.47 -4.04 8.07
N LEU A 104 25.77 -4.73 8.99
CA LEU A 104 24.48 -5.36 8.72
C LEU A 104 23.41 -4.32 8.39
N ILE A 105 23.35 -3.25 9.19
CA ILE A 105 22.39 -2.14 9.00
C ILE A 105 22.64 -1.47 7.65
N GLN A 106 23.90 -1.23 7.27
CA GLN A 106 24.24 -0.60 5.99
C GLN A 106 23.84 -1.45 4.78
N ILE A 107 23.94 -2.78 4.87
CA ILE A 107 23.51 -3.70 3.81
C ILE A 107 21.99 -3.80 3.72
N LEU A 108 21.30 -3.84 4.86
CA LEU A 108 19.85 -4.06 4.92
C LEU A 108 19.04 -2.78 4.67
N ARG A 109 19.61 -1.60 4.98
CA ARG A 109 18.97 -0.28 4.79
C ARG A 109 18.50 -0.01 3.34
N PRO A 110 19.29 -0.25 2.27
CA PRO A 110 18.88 0.04 0.89
C PRO A 110 17.98 -1.04 0.27
N VAL A 111 17.66 -2.12 0.99
CA VAL A 111 16.85 -3.21 0.42
C VAL A 111 15.42 -2.74 0.24
N SER A 112 14.96 -2.77 -1.01
CA SER A 112 13.60 -2.37 -1.37
C SER A 112 12.55 -3.21 -0.62
N PRO A 113 11.48 -2.58 -0.09
CA PRO A 113 10.33 -3.27 0.48
C PRO A 113 9.77 -4.40 -0.39
N LEU A 114 9.77 -4.21 -1.71
CA LEU A 114 9.23 -5.18 -2.65
C LEU A 114 10.03 -6.49 -2.70
N ALA A 115 11.31 -6.48 -2.32
CA ALA A 115 12.14 -7.69 -2.30
C ALA A 115 11.80 -8.63 -1.13
N TRP A 116 11.24 -8.10 -0.04
CA TRP A 116 10.89 -8.88 1.14
C TRP A 116 9.61 -9.69 0.98
N LEU A 117 8.71 -9.29 0.08
CA LEU A 117 7.42 -9.96 -0.13
C LEU A 117 7.56 -11.39 -0.68
N PRO A 118 8.31 -11.63 -1.78
CA PRO A 118 8.55 -13.00 -2.26
C PRO A 118 9.25 -13.86 -1.21
N LEU A 119 10.21 -13.29 -0.46
CA LEU A 119 10.92 -13.99 0.60
C LEU A 119 9.94 -14.43 1.71
N GLY A 120 9.09 -13.52 2.18
CA GLY A 120 8.07 -13.82 3.18
C GLY A 120 7.12 -14.92 2.69
N LEU A 121 6.67 -14.85 1.45
CA LEU A 121 5.79 -15.88 0.88
C LEU A 121 6.45 -17.26 0.87
N VAL A 122 7.73 -17.35 0.50
CA VAL A 122 8.49 -18.61 0.49
C VAL A 122 8.71 -19.13 1.92
N LEU A 123 9.06 -18.25 2.86
CA LEU A 123 9.27 -18.60 4.27
C LEU A 123 8.00 -19.17 4.92
N PHE A 124 6.83 -18.62 4.57
CA PHE A 124 5.54 -19.03 5.12
C PHE A 124 4.73 -19.93 4.18
N LEU A 125 5.35 -20.50 3.14
CA LEU A 125 4.64 -21.32 2.13
C LEU A 125 3.92 -22.53 2.77
N GLY A 126 4.51 -23.10 3.83
CA GLY A 126 3.91 -24.20 4.60
C GLY A 126 2.61 -23.84 5.34
N ALA A 127 2.28 -22.55 5.47
CA ALA A 127 1.03 -22.08 6.07
C ALA A 127 -0.18 -22.13 5.11
N GLY A 128 0.00 -22.63 3.89
CA GLY A 128 -1.07 -22.83 2.92
C GLY A 128 -1.78 -21.52 2.56
N LYS A 129 -3.09 -21.43 2.82
CA LYS A 129 -3.91 -20.24 2.48
C LYS A 129 -3.46 -18.96 3.20
N GLN A 130 -2.75 -19.08 4.33
CA GLN A 130 -2.29 -17.94 5.13
C GLN A 130 -0.90 -17.44 4.73
N ALA A 131 -0.20 -18.14 3.83
CA ALA A 131 1.16 -17.79 3.41
C ALA A 131 1.26 -16.35 2.88
N SER A 132 0.25 -15.90 2.13
CA SER A 132 0.21 -14.54 1.58
C SER A 132 0.04 -13.48 2.68
N GLU A 133 -0.84 -13.71 3.65
CA GLU A 133 -1.05 -12.79 4.77
C GLU A 133 0.20 -12.70 5.65
N LEU A 134 0.81 -13.83 6.00
CA LEU A 134 2.03 -13.89 6.79
C LEU A 134 3.23 -13.28 6.05
N GLY A 135 3.36 -13.54 4.75
CA GLY A 135 4.40 -12.93 3.92
C GLY A 135 4.27 -11.42 3.84
N ALA A 136 3.05 -10.90 3.69
CA ALA A 136 2.77 -9.46 3.71
C ALA A 136 3.07 -8.86 5.10
N LEU A 137 2.66 -9.53 6.18
CA LEU A 137 2.90 -9.08 7.55
C LEU A 137 4.40 -9.05 7.90
N PHE A 138 5.16 -10.07 7.48
CA PHE A 138 6.62 -10.09 7.56
C PHE A 138 7.26 -8.95 6.79
N THR A 139 6.81 -8.72 5.55
CA THR A 139 7.30 -7.63 4.70
C THR A 139 7.10 -6.29 5.38
N ILE A 140 5.89 -6.01 5.86
CA ILE A 140 5.55 -4.76 6.56
C ILE A 140 6.43 -4.61 7.82
N ALA A 141 6.57 -5.68 8.61
CA ALA A 141 7.36 -5.65 9.84
C ALA A 141 8.83 -5.30 9.55
N ILE A 142 9.48 -5.98 8.60
CA ILE A 142 10.89 -5.71 8.24
C ILE A 142 11.06 -4.30 7.67
N CYS A 143 10.15 -3.85 6.81
CA CYS A 143 10.22 -2.51 6.21
C CYS A 143 10.04 -1.40 7.24
N ALA A 144 9.14 -1.59 8.19
CA ALA A 144 8.90 -0.64 9.27
C ALA A 144 9.96 -0.70 10.38
N MET A 145 10.67 -1.83 10.52
CA MET A 145 11.67 -2.03 11.56
C MET A 145 12.85 -1.06 11.41
N TRP A 146 13.36 -0.83 10.20
CA TRP A 146 14.54 0.04 10.05
C TRP A 146 14.29 1.51 10.39
N PRO A 147 13.21 2.17 9.92
CA PRO A 147 12.86 3.50 10.41
C PRO A 147 12.65 3.54 11.92
N THR A 148 12.04 2.49 12.50
CA THR A 148 11.80 2.40 13.95
C THR A 148 13.10 2.33 14.73
N VAL A 149 14.01 1.43 14.34
CA VAL A 149 15.33 1.24 14.97
C VAL A 149 16.18 2.51 14.88
N LEU A 150 16.12 3.24 13.76
CA LEU A 150 16.95 4.42 13.53
C LEU A 150 16.43 5.69 14.22
N ASN A 151 15.13 5.74 14.53
CA ASN A 151 14.49 6.91 15.14
C ASN A 151 14.21 6.74 16.65
N THR A 152 14.51 5.57 17.20
CA THR A 152 14.43 5.28 18.65
C THR A 152 15.79 5.54 19.28
#